data_AF-B7K953-F1
#
_entry.id   AF-B7K953-F1
#
_cell.length_a   1.000
_cell.length_b   1.000
_cell.length_c   1.000
_cell.angle_alpha   90.00
_cell.angle_beta   90.00
_cell.angle_gamma   90.00
#
_symmetry.space_group_name_H-M   'P 1'
#
loop_
_entity.id
_entity.type
_entity.pdbx_description
1 polymer ?
#
loop_
_entity_poly.entity_id
_entity_poly.type
_entity_poly.pdbx_seq_one_letter_code
_entity_poly.pdbx_strand_id
1 'polypeptide(L)' 'MTKEKSIRVRLSDKDFERLKKYAAKKDVSMFQIIRDYIKRLPKE' A
#
# COMPACT_ATOMS: atom_id res chain seq x y z
N MET A 1 -17.80 -10.01 -14.82
CA MET A 1 -16.34 -9.99 -14.68
C MET A 1 -15.93 -8.65 -14.09
N THR A 2 -15.50 -8.63 -12.83
CA THR A 2 -15.02 -7.40 -12.18
C THR A 2 -13.64 -7.07 -12.77
N LYS A 3 -13.53 -5.97 -13.52
CA LYS A 3 -12.24 -5.55 -14.11
C LYS A 3 -11.26 -5.27 -12.97
N GLU A 4 -10.20 -6.07 -12.87
CA GLU A 4 -9.10 -5.76 -11.95
C GLU A 4 -8.43 -4.44 -12.39
N LYS A 5 -8.37 -3.48 -11.47
CA LYS A 5 -7.62 -2.23 -11.66
C LYS A 5 -6.29 -2.35 -10.94
N SER A 6 -5.20 -2.15 -11.65
CA SER A 6 -3.85 -2.14 -11.08
C SER A 6 -3.28 -0.72 -11.06
N ILE A 7 -2.49 -0.41 -10.04
CA ILE A 7 -1.76 0.85 -9.92
C ILE A 7 -0.28 0.51 -9.76
N ARG A 8 0.57 1.15 -10.57
CA ARG A 8 2.03 1.10 -10.42
C ARG A 8 2.48 2.45 -9.85
N VAL A 9 3.06 2.42 -8.65
CA VAL A 9 3.59 3.62 -7.99
C VAL A 9 5.12 3.59 -8.08
N ARG A 10 5.73 4.69 -8.51
CA ARG A 10 7.17 4.90 -8.38
C ARG A 10 7.44 5.55 -7.04
N LEU A 11 8.26 4.92 -6.22
CA LEU A 11 8.65 5.40 -4.90
C LEU A 11 10.13 5.77 -4.93
N SER A 12 10.51 6.74 -4.10
CA SER A 12 11.92 6.93 -3.77
C SER A 12 12.42 5.76 -2.93
N ASP A 13 13.73 5.52 -2.91
CA ASP A 13 14.32 4.44 -2.09
C ASP A 13 13.97 4.61 -0.60
N LYS A 14 13.96 5.87 -0.12
CA LYS A 14 13.59 6.20 1.26
C LYS A 14 12.15 5.79 1.59
N ASP A 15 11.21 6.08 0.70
CA ASP A 15 9.79 5.74 0.90
C ASP A 15 9.56 4.23 0.79
N PHE A 16 10.25 3.58 -0.16
CA PHE A 16 10.19 2.13 -0.31
C PHE A 16 10.70 1.41 0.94
N GLU A 17 11.86 1.81 1.46
CA GLU A 17 12.37 1.26 2.72
C GLU A 17 11.43 1.50 3.89
N ARG A 18 10.87 2.71 4.00
CA ARG A 18 9.93 3.04 5.07
C ARG A 18 8.69 2.15 4.99
N LEU A 19 8.14 1.94 3.80
CA LEU A 19 6.99 1.08 3.57
C LEU A 19 7.32 -0.38 3.89
N LYS A 20 8.49 -0.87 3.46
CA LYS A 20 8.98 -2.21 3.73
C LYS A 20 9.17 -2.47 5.23
N LYS A 21 9.82 -1.54 5.95
CA LYS A 21 10.01 -1.61 7.41
C LYS A 21 8.69 -1.61 8.16
N TYR A 22 7.74 -0.78 7.74
CA TYR A 22 6.41 -0.72 8.34
C TYR A 22 5.60 -2.00 8.11
N ALA A 23 5.66 -2.55 6.90
CA ALA A 23 5.04 -3.82 6.53
C ALA A 23 5.61 -4.98 7.37
N ALA A 24 6.95 -5.05 7.49
CA ALA A 24 7.63 -6.05 8.33
C ALA A 24 7.25 -5.94 9.81
N LYS A 25 7.16 -4.72 10.36
CA LYS A 25 6.76 -4.52 11.77
C LYS A 25 5.34 -4.99 12.06
N LYS A 26 4.46 -4.96 11.07
CA LYS A 26 3.06 -5.37 11.19
C LYS A 26 2.80 -6.81 10.74
N ASP A 27 3.84 -7.51 10.30
CA ASP A 27 3.75 -8.85 9.71
C ASP A 27 2.72 -8.96 8.57
N VAL A 28 2.72 -7.95 7.70
CA VAL A 28 1.80 -7.84 6.56
C VAL A 28 2.55 -7.43 5.30
N SER A 29 1.93 -7.63 4.15
CA SER A 29 2.48 -7.18 2.86
C SER A 29 2.37 -5.66 2.70
N MET A 30 3.30 -5.07 1.95
CA MET A 30 3.22 -3.64 1.56
C MET A 30 1.89 -3.31 0.84
N PHE A 31 1.34 -4.28 0.10
CA PHE A 31 0.07 -4.12 -0.60
C PHE A 31 -1.12 -4.02 0.36
N GLN A 32 -1.12 -4.80 1.45
CA GLN A 32 -2.12 -4.68 2.51
C GLN A 32 -2.04 -3.31 3.18
N ILE A 33 -0.83 -2.80 3.44
CA ILE A 33 -0.66 -1.44 3.99
C ILE A 33 -1.32 -0.40 3.06
N ILE A 34 -1.03 -0.44 1.77
CA ILE A 34 -1.62 0.50 0.79
C ILE A 34 -3.13 0.35 0.75
N ARG A 35 -3.66 -0.88 0.69
CA ARG A 35 -5.11 -1.15 0.71
C ARG A 35 -5.79 -0.61 1.97
N ASP A 36 -5.16 -0.76 3.12
CA ASP A 36 -5.69 -0.26 4.39
C ASP A 36 -5.72 1.27 4.42
N TYR A 37 -4.71 1.94 3.87
CA TYR A 37 -4.74 3.39 3.70
C TYR A 37 -5.86 3.83 2.76
N ILE A 38 -6.07 3.12 1.65
CA ILE A 38 -7.18 3.40 0.72
C ILE A 38 -8.54 3.26 1.44
N LYS A 39 -8.72 2.23 2.27
CA LYS A 39 -9.96 2.04 3.05
C LYS A 39 -10.22 3.13 4.09
N ARG A 40 -9.18 3.87 4.51
CA ARG A 40 -9.29 4.98 5.46
C ARG A 40 -9.63 6.31 4.79
N LEU A 41 -9.62 6.37 3.46
CA LEU A 41 -10.05 7.56 2.74
C LEU A 41 -11.54 7.84 3.07
N PRO A 42 -11.92 9.13 3.20
CA PRO A 42 -13.31 9.48 3.41
C PRO A 42 -14.17 8.89 2.28
N LYS A 43 -15.32 8.32 2.66
CA LYS A 43 -16.32 7.91 1.69
C LYS A 43 -17.04 9.19 1.28
N GLU A 44 -16.89 9.57 0.02
CA GLU A 44 -17.78 10.54 -0.63
C GLU A 44 -19.22 10.02 -0.65
#